data_AF-A0A0C3Q213-F1
#
_entry.id   AF-A0A0C3Q213-F1
#
_cell.length_a   1.000
_cell.length_b   1.000
_cell.length_c   1.000
_cell.angle_alpha   90.00
_cell.angle_beta   90.00
_cell.angle_gamma   90.00
#
_symmetry.space_group_name_H-M   'P 1'
#
loop_
_entity.id
_entity.type
_entity.pdbx_description
1 polymer ?
#
loop_
_entity_poly.entity_id
_entity_poly.type
_entity_poly.pdbx_seq_one_letter_code
_entity_poly.pdbx_strand_id
1 'polypeptide(L)'
;RGVTEANMFELADILETQTADRTGWFSLRDVSSQDDGAVIQDLYIHIQNVEPSPLINSGSQHEHLYRLLSPSLRSVIRAHNSLRDWLIFKLANPAIPYSTRLKRMELIVKAVEVCRSRAQDSDPSSQEFDPDQPLVRSFIEAVFVSAILSPESRAYARAWHDVAGNRNTSVDDLVSLVSIPQTPAKKGTSLTVDPAWIMERMLEIITLPDVIEREESQSLINLEKRRFL
;
A
#
# COMPACT_ATOMS: atom_id res chain seq x y z
N ARG A 1 6.30 -19.30 -9.62
CA ARG A 1 6.80 -19.62 -8.27
C ARG A 1 6.36 -18.48 -7.37
N GLY A 2 5.88 -18.77 -6.15
CA GLY A 2 5.44 -17.74 -5.21
C GLY A 2 6.62 -16.95 -4.64
N VAL A 3 6.30 -15.91 -3.87
CA VAL A 3 7.27 -15.19 -3.04
C VAL A 3 7.78 -16.13 -1.95
N THR A 4 9.10 -16.22 -1.81
CA THR A 4 9.76 -17.05 -0.77
C THR A 4 10.50 -16.17 0.24
N GLU A 5 10.89 -16.76 1.37
CA GLU A 5 11.72 -16.11 2.39
C GLU A 5 13.04 -15.58 1.81
N ALA A 6 13.70 -16.37 0.95
CA ALA A 6 14.91 -15.93 0.26
C ALA A 6 14.70 -14.67 -0.60
N ASN A 7 13.50 -14.48 -1.18
CA ASN A 7 13.18 -13.25 -1.91
C ASN A 7 13.05 -12.05 -0.98
N MET A 8 12.66 -12.26 0.28
CA MET A 8 12.53 -11.21 1.29
C MET A 8 13.89 -10.80 1.85
N PHE A 9 14.83 -11.73 2.03
CA PHE A 9 16.20 -11.38 2.40
C PHE A 9 16.91 -10.58 1.30
N GLU A 10 16.78 -11.01 0.04
CA GLU A 10 17.31 -10.26 -1.12
C GLU A 10 16.71 -8.85 -1.19
N LEU A 11 15.42 -8.71 -0.88
CA LEU A 11 14.75 -7.41 -0.80
C LEU A 11 15.32 -6.55 0.33
N ALA A 12 15.51 -7.10 1.52
CA ALA A 12 16.06 -6.38 2.67
C ALA A 12 17.45 -5.80 2.35
N ASP A 13 18.35 -6.59 1.76
CA ASP A 13 19.70 -6.15 1.37
C ASP A 13 19.65 -4.97 0.38
N ILE A 14 18.74 -5.04 -0.61
CA ILE A 14 18.52 -3.97 -1.59
C ILE A 14 18.00 -2.70 -0.89
N LEU A 15 17.00 -2.84 -0.01
CA LEU A 15 16.39 -1.71 0.70
C LEU A 15 17.38 -1.05 1.68
N GLU A 16 18.22 -1.84 2.36
CA GLU A 16 19.28 -1.35 3.25
C GLU A 16 20.30 -0.53 2.48
N THR A 17 20.80 -1.08 1.37
CA THR A 17 21.79 -0.40 0.54
C THR A 17 21.20 0.87 -0.12
N GLN A 18 19.93 0.83 -0.54
CA GLN A 18 19.22 2.02 -1.04
C GLN A 18 19.11 3.11 0.02
N THR A 19 18.84 2.72 1.27
CA THR A 19 18.63 3.64 2.40
C THR A 19 19.93 4.23 2.93
N ALA A 20 21.05 3.52 2.77
CA ALA A 20 22.38 4.07 3.08
C ALA A 20 22.75 5.30 2.23
N ASP A 21 22.16 5.43 1.04
CA ASP A 21 22.26 6.62 0.20
C ASP A 21 21.25 7.68 0.62
N ARG A 22 21.74 8.83 1.09
CA ARG A 22 20.92 9.97 1.50
C ARG A 22 19.99 10.48 0.40
N THR A 23 20.35 10.25 -0.85
CA THR A 23 19.55 10.64 -2.02
C THR A 23 18.83 9.46 -2.69
N GLY A 24 19.00 8.24 -2.19
CA GLY A 24 18.51 7.02 -2.82
C GLY A 24 16.99 7.02 -3.02
N TRP A 25 16.22 7.56 -2.09
CA TRP A 25 14.75 7.56 -2.17
C TRP A 25 14.15 8.75 -2.93
N PHE A 26 14.96 9.69 -3.41
CA PHE A 26 14.46 10.84 -4.14
C PHE A 26 14.16 10.47 -5.58
N SER A 27 12.91 10.66 -6.01
CA SER A 27 12.57 10.58 -7.43
C SER A 27 12.97 11.88 -8.13
N LEU A 28 13.69 11.76 -9.24
CA LEU A 28 14.08 12.91 -10.07
C LEU A 28 12.91 13.51 -10.86
N ARG A 29 11.72 12.88 -10.83
CA ARG A 29 10.52 13.40 -11.49
C ARG A 29 9.71 14.25 -10.51
N ASP A 30 9.57 15.53 -10.84
CA ASP A 30 8.63 16.42 -10.18
C ASP A 30 7.20 15.90 -10.38
N VAL A 31 6.61 15.35 -9.32
CA VAL A 31 5.17 15.12 -9.28
C VAL A 31 4.54 16.46 -8.94
N SER A 32 3.88 17.08 -9.91
CA SER A 32 3.16 18.34 -9.69
C SER A 32 2.11 18.14 -8.58
N SER A 33 2.42 18.64 -7.39
CA SER A 33 1.64 18.47 -6.16
C SER A 33 0.48 19.45 -6.02
N GLN A 34 0.27 20.32 -7.01
CA GLN A 34 -0.72 21.41 -6.94
C GLN A 34 -2.02 21.17 -7.73
N ASP A 35 -2.26 19.96 -8.23
CA ASP A 35 -3.46 19.65 -9.00
C ASP A 35 -4.37 18.64 -8.28
N ASP A 36 -5.68 18.83 -8.38
CA ASP A 36 -6.70 17.89 -7.88
C ASP A 36 -6.55 16.50 -8.53
N GLY A 37 -5.89 16.46 -9.70
CA GLY A 37 -5.47 15.27 -10.42
C GLY A 37 -4.20 14.57 -9.89
N ALA A 38 -3.60 15.03 -8.79
CA ALA A 38 -2.39 14.42 -8.26
C ALA A 38 -2.60 12.94 -7.90
N VAL A 39 -1.66 12.10 -8.34
CA VAL A 39 -1.65 10.67 -7.99
C VAL A 39 -1.15 10.54 -6.56
N ILE A 40 -2.00 10.02 -5.68
CA ILE A 40 -1.58 9.61 -4.33
C ILE A 40 -0.60 8.45 -4.51
N GLN A 41 0.66 8.66 -4.11
CA GLN A 41 1.71 7.66 -4.25
C GLN A 41 1.56 6.59 -3.17
N ASP A 42 1.65 5.33 -3.59
CA ASP A 42 1.85 4.19 -2.71
C ASP A 42 3.27 3.62 -2.94
N LEU A 43 3.70 2.70 -2.08
CA LEU A 43 5.03 2.11 -2.19
C LEU A 43 5.23 1.35 -3.52
N TYR A 44 4.16 0.77 -4.08
CA TYR A 44 4.20 0.09 -5.37
C TYR A 44 4.62 1.04 -6.50
N ILE A 45 3.99 2.22 -6.56
CA ILE A 45 4.31 3.28 -7.50
C ILE A 45 5.72 3.83 -7.21
N HIS A 46 6.06 4.05 -5.95
CA HIS A 46 7.33 4.66 -5.58
C HIS A 46 8.54 3.82 -6.00
N ILE A 47 8.55 2.51 -5.68
CA ILE A 47 9.64 1.59 -6.06
C ILE A 47 9.84 1.50 -7.58
N GLN A 48 8.78 1.73 -8.37
CA GLN A 48 8.87 1.74 -9.82
C GLN A 48 9.45 3.04 -10.40
N ASN A 49 9.41 4.13 -9.64
CA ASN A 49 9.83 5.46 -10.10
C ASN A 49 11.19 5.90 -9.56
N VAL A 50 11.69 5.23 -8.51
CA VAL A 50 12.99 5.52 -7.90
C VAL A 50 14.11 4.84 -8.68
N GLU A 51 15.19 5.57 -8.91
CA GLU A 51 16.43 5.04 -9.49
C GLU A 51 17.22 4.27 -8.42
N PRO A 52 17.89 3.17 -8.78
CA PRO A 52 18.71 2.45 -7.82
C PRO A 52 19.92 3.31 -7.42
N SER A 53 20.26 3.27 -6.14
CA SER A 53 21.46 3.95 -5.64
C SER A 53 22.72 3.42 -6.35
N PRO A 54 23.70 4.28 -6.67
CA PRO A 54 25.00 3.84 -7.16
C PRO A 54 25.73 2.90 -6.19
N LEU A 55 25.32 2.86 -4.91
CA LEU A 55 25.85 1.95 -3.90
C LEU A 55 25.42 0.50 -4.10
N ILE A 56 24.27 0.25 -4.73
CA ILE A 56 23.75 -1.12 -4.92
C ILE A 56 24.53 -1.83 -6.02
N ASN A 57 24.95 -1.12 -7.07
CA ASN A 57 25.70 -1.75 -8.14
C ASN A 57 26.41 -0.71 -9.00
N SER A 58 27.75 -0.65 -8.91
CA SER A 58 28.57 0.32 -9.66
C SER A 58 28.69 0.04 -11.17
N GLY A 59 27.98 -0.96 -11.70
CA GLY A 59 28.10 -1.39 -13.11
C GLY A 59 26.81 -1.74 -13.83
N SER A 60 25.66 -1.86 -13.14
CA SER A 60 24.39 -2.20 -13.80
C SER A 60 23.57 -0.94 -14.10
N GLN A 61 23.33 -0.68 -15.37
CA GLN A 61 22.48 0.42 -15.88
C GLN A 61 20.98 0.12 -15.69
N HIS A 62 20.55 -0.23 -14.48
CA HIS A 62 19.13 -0.39 -14.21
C HIS A 62 18.50 0.99 -14.01
N GLU A 63 17.53 1.34 -14.86
CA GLU A 63 16.85 2.64 -14.77
C GLU A 63 16.01 2.79 -13.49
N HIS A 64 15.53 1.68 -12.90
CA HIS A 64 14.62 1.73 -11.74
C HIS A 64 14.92 0.63 -10.71
N LEU A 65 14.76 0.95 -9.43
CA LEU A 65 14.92 0.04 -8.27
C LEU A 65 14.08 -1.24 -8.44
N TYR A 66 12.86 -1.10 -8.96
CA TYR A 66 11.98 -2.20 -9.34
C TYR A 66 12.66 -3.30 -10.17
N ARG A 67 13.63 -2.97 -11.04
CA ARG A 67 14.32 -3.95 -11.88
C ARG A 67 15.28 -4.84 -11.10
N LEU A 68 15.76 -4.39 -9.95
CA LEU A 68 16.66 -5.17 -9.07
C LEU A 68 15.92 -6.24 -8.27
N LEU A 69 14.61 -6.07 -8.05
CA LEU A 69 13.81 -7.01 -7.27
C LEU A 69 13.74 -8.39 -7.91
N SER A 70 13.63 -9.43 -7.08
CA SER A 70 13.42 -10.80 -7.56
C SER A 70 12.20 -10.94 -8.50
N PRO A 71 12.19 -11.91 -9.45
CA PRO A 71 11.06 -12.12 -10.36
C PRO A 71 9.70 -12.28 -9.65
N SER A 72 9.68 -12.92 -8.48
CA SER A 72 8.46 -13.14 -7.70
C SER A 72 7.89 -11.82 -7.17
N LEU A 73 8.73 -10.97 -6.58
CA LEU A 73 8.32 -9.66 -6.08
C LEU A 73 7.85 -8.74 -7.22
N ARG A 74 8.60 -8.73 -8.34
CA ARG A 74 8.17 -8.00 -9.55
C ARG A 74 6.79 -8.47 -10.03
N SER A 75 6.52 -9.77 -9.96
CA SER A 75 5.21 -10.32 -10.34
C SER A 75 4.08 -9.84 -9.43
N VAL A 76 4.33 -9.71 -8.12
CA VAL A 76 3.35 -9.18 -7.16
C VAL A 76 3.01 -7.73 -7.47
N ILE A 77 4.03 -6.88 -7.67
CA ILE A 77 3.83 -5.46 -8.00
C ILE A 77 3.08 -5.31 -9.33
N ARG A 78 3.43 -6.12 -10.35
CA ARG A 78 2.67 -6.14 -11.61
C ARG A 78 1.23 -6.58 -11.42
N ALA A 79 0.98 -7.57 -10.58
CA ALA A 79 -0.36 -8.04 -10.29
C ALA A 79 -1.19 -6.95 -9.60
N HIS A 80 -0.61 -6.24 -8.62
CA HIS A 80 -1.23 -5.09 -7.98
C HIS A 80 -1.65 -4.05 -9.02
N ASN A 81 -0.71 -3.59 -9.85
CA ASN A 81 -0.98 -2.56 -10.85
C ASN A 81 -2.02 -3.01 -11.89
N SER A 82 -1.93 -4.26 -12.35
CA SER A 82 -2.89 -4.80 -13.32
C SER A 82 -4.31 -4.85 -12.75
N LEU A 83 -4.46 -5.24 -11.48
CA LEU A 83 -5.77 -5.27 -10.82
C LEU A 83 -6.28 -3.85 -10.55
N ARG A 84 -5.39 -2.94 -10.13
CA ARG A 84 -5.69 -1.51 -9.94
C ARG A 84 -6.21 -0.88 -11.22
N ASP A 85 -5.49 -1.02 -12.33
CA ASP A 85 -5.86 -0.45 -13.62
C ASP A 85 -7.18 -1.05 -14.14
N TRP A 86 -7.39 -2.35 -13.93
CA TRP A 86 -8.66 -3.00 -14.23
C TRP A 86 -9.82 -2.43 -13.41
N LEU A 87 -9.64 -2.21 -12.10
CA LEU A 87 -10.66 -1.60 -11.25
C LEU A 87 -10.94 -0.15 -11.62
N ILE A 88 -9.90 0.64 -11.88
CA ILE A 88 -10.04 2.01 -12.36
C ILE A 88 -10.87 2.01 -13.65
N PHE A 89 -10.57 1.13 -14.60
CA PHE A 89 -11.39 0.98 -15.80
C PHE A 89 -12.85 0.60 -15.48
N LYS A 90 -13.12 -0.22 -14.45
CA LYS A 90 -14.49 -0.55 -14.04
C LYS A 90 -15.23 0.64 -13.40
N LEU A 91 -14.54 1.55 -12.73
CA LEU A 91 -15.15 2.70 -12.05
C LEU A 91 -15.26 3.94 -12.96
N ALA A 92 -14.21 4.21 -13.74
CA ALA A 92 -13.98 5.46 -14.42
C ALA A 92 -14.21 5.45 -15.94
N ASN A 93 -14.60 4.31 -16.53
CA ASN A 93 -14.90 4.24 -17.96
C ASN A 93 -16.05 5.20 -18.33
N PRO A 94 -15.86 6.19 -19.24
CA PRO A 94 -16.89 7.15 -19.61
C PRO A 94 -18.15 6.51 -20.22
N ALA A 95 -18.01 5.33 -20.84
CA ALA A 95 -19.11 4.63 -21.49
C ALA A 95 -20.12 3.99 -20.51
N ILE A 96 -19.82 3.93 -19.21
CA ILE A 96 -20.76 3.31 -18.26
C ILE A 96 -21.83 4.32 -17.80
N PRO A 97 -23.10 3.88 -17.70
CA PRO A 97 -24.16 4.71 -17.15
C PRO A 97 -23.89 5.10 -15.70
N TYR A 98 -24.37 6.29 -15.31
CA TYR A 98 -24.21 6.81 -13.96
C TYR A 98 -24.72 5.85 -12.86
N SER A 99 -25.90 5.25 -13.06
CA SER A 99 -26.46 4.28 -12.10
C SER A 99 -25.60 3.03 -11.93
N THR A 100 -24.97 2.56 -13.01
CA THR A 100 -24.02 1.44 -12.95
C THR A 100 -22.75 1.83 -12.22
N ARG A 101 -22.25 3.06 -12.45
CA ARG A 101 -21.08 3.61 -11.73
C ARG A 101 -21.34 3.65 -10.22
N LEU A 102 -22.47 4.22 -9.81
CA LEU A 102 -22.89 4.30 -8.41
C LEU A 102 -22.88 2.91 -7.73
N LYS A 103 -23.48 1.90 -8.39
CA LYS A 103 -23.51 0.52 -7.87
C LYS A 103 -22.11 -0.10 -7.75
N ARG A 104 -21.20 0.19 -8.68
CA ARG A 104 -19.82 -0.32 -8.63
C ARG A 104 -18.99 0.35 -7.55
N MET A 105 -19.15 1.66 -7.39
CA MET A 105 -18.53 2.43 -6.31
C MET A 105 -19.02 1.97 -4.94
N GLU A 106 -20.32 1.76 -4.77
CA GLU A 106 -20.86 1.16 -3.56
C GLU A 106 -20.29 -0.24 -3.30
N LEU A 107 -20.19 -1.07 -4.35
CA LEU A 107 -19.68 -2.44 -4.23
C LEU A 107 -18.21 -2.48 -3.81
N ILE A 108 -17.35 -1.58 -4.31
CA ILE A 108 -15.94 -1.56 -3.93
C ILE A 108 -15.75 -1.10 -2.48
N VAL A 109 -16.55 -0.17 -1.98
CA VAL A 109 -16.53 0.23 -0.57
C VAL A 109 -16.94 -0.94 0.33
N LYS A 110 -18.01 -1.65 -0.03
CA LYS A 110 -18.39 -2.91 0.64
C LYS A 110 -17.29 -3.97 0.60
N ALA A 111 -16.50 -4.02 -0.48
CA ALA A 111 -15.38 -4.95 -0.57
C ALA A 111 -14.26 -4.59 0.41
N VAL A 112 -13.97 -3.29 0.61
CA VAL A 112 -13.04 -2.80 1.64
C VAL A 112 -13.52 -3.16 3.04
N GLU A 113 -14.80 -2.95 3.35
CA GLU A 113 -15.41 -3.35 4.64
C GLU A 113 -15.19 -4.85 4.93
N VAL A 114 -15.42 -5.71 3.94
CA VAL A 114 -15.20 -7.15 4.06
C VAL A 114 -13.72 -7.49 4.30
N CYS A 115 -12.79 -6.75 3.67
CA CYS A 115 -11.37 -6.94 3.93
C CYS A 115 -11.00 -6.59 5.36
N ARG A 116 -11.48 -5.45 5.85
CA ARG A 116 -11.23 -4.98 7.22
C ARG A 116 -11.86 -5.89 8.28
N SER A 117 -13.09 -6.34 8.07
CA SER A 117 -13.76 -7.32 8.96
C SER A 117 -12.95 -8.61 9.09
N ARG A 118 -12.32 -9.09 8.00
CA ARG A 118 -11.48 -10.30 8.05
C ARG A 118 -10.12 -10.05 8.71
N ALA A 119 -9.59 -8.83 8.60
CA ALA A 119 -8.36 -8.44 9.28
C ALA A 119 -8.59 -8.38 10.81
N GLN A 120 -9.72 -7.83 11.26
CA GLN A 120 -10.12 -7.78 12.68
C GLN A 120 -10.34 -9.16 13.29
N ASP A 121 -10.97 -10.10 12.56
CA ASP A 121 -11.16 -11.47 13.03
C ASP A 121 -9.83 -12.21 13.32
N SER A 122 -8.71 -11.71 12.79
CA SER A 122 -7.38 -12.24 13.07
C SER A 122 -6.84 -11.82 14.44
N ASP A 123 -7.41 -10.77 15.04
CA ASP A 123 -7.13 -10.30 16.39
C ASP A 123 -8.26 -10.73 17.34
N PRO A 124 -8.03 -11.71 18.22
CA PRO A 124 -9.06 -12.23 19.13
C PRO A 124 -9.53 -11.22 20.19
N SER A 125 -8.92 -10.02 20.27
CA SER A 125 -9.24 -9.01 21.29
C SER A 125 -10.32 -7.99 20.88
N SER A 126 -10.62 -7.85 19.59
CA SER A 126 -11.61 -6.88 19.08
C SER A 126 -12.93 -7.55 18.70
N GLN A 127 -14.00 -7.29 19.44
CA GLN A 127 -15.35 -7.81 19.14
C GLN A 127 -16.23 -6.85 18.32
N GLU A 128 -15.83 -5.59 18.16
CA GLU A 128 -16.58 -4.56 17.43
C GLU A 128 -15.77 -4.00 16.26
N PHE A 129 -16.44 -3.74 15.14
CA PHE A 129 -15.80 -3.10 13.98
C PHE A 129 -15.49 -1.64 14.33
N ASP A 130 -14.21 -1.35 14.52
CA ASP A 130 -13.72 0.01 14.65
C ASP A 130 -13.08 0.48 13.32
N PRO A 131 -13.65 1.50 12.63
CA PRO A 131 -13.08 2.05 11.40
C PRO A 131 -11.74 2.78 11.63
N ASP A 132 -11.45 3.21 12.85
CA ASP A 132 -10.22 3.92 13.22
C ASP A 132 -9.12 2.99 13.73
N GLN A 133 -9.45 1.71 13.99
CA GLN A 133 -8.47 0.74 14.46
C GLN A 133 -7.37 0.51 13.39
N PRO A 134 -6.08 0.58 13.77
CA PRO A 134 -4.99 0.26 12.87
C PRO A 134 -4.99 -1.25 12.60
N LEU A 135 -5.10 -1.61 11.32
CA LEU A 135 -5.15 -3.01 10.87
C LEU A 135 -4.06 -3.28 9.83
N VAL A 136 -3.57 -4.52 9.81
CA VAL A 136 -2.68 -4.97 8.73
C VAL A 136 -3.53 -5.10 7.47
N ARG A 137 -3.32 -4.17 6.53
CA ARG A 137 -4.06 -4.16 5.26
C ARG A 137 -3.76 -5.42 4.45
N SER A 138 -4.78 -5.96 3.80
CA SER A 138 -4.60 -7.08 2.88
C SER A 138 -4.17 -6.60 1.48
N PHE A 139 -3.56 -7.48 0.69
CA PHE A 139 -3.15 -7.18 -0.68
C PHE A 139 -4.31 -6.67 -1.54
N ILE A 140 -5.48 -7.30 -1.44
CA ILE A 140 -6.65 -6.91 -2.23
C ILE A 140 -7.30 -5.63 -1.72
N GLU A 141 -7.23 -5.37 -0.42
CA GLU A 141 -7.63 -4.09 0.16
C GLU A 141 -6.77 -2.95 -0.38
N ALA A 142 -5.44 -3.12 -0.40
CA ALA A 142 -4.53 -2.14 -0.98
C ALA A 142 -4.89 -1.82 -2.45
N VAL A 143 -5.22 -2.84 -3.24
CA VAL A 143 -5.71 -2.69 -4.62
C VAL A 143 -7.02 -1.90 -4.69
N PHE A 144 -8.00 -2.19 -3.84
CA PHE A 144 -9.27 -1.46 -3.81
C PHE A 144 -9.07 0.00 -3.41
N VAL A 145 -8.32 0.25 -2.34
CA VAL A 145 -8.02 1.61 -1.85
C VAL A 145 -7.28 2.42 -2.92
N SER A 146 -6.24 1.85 -3.54
CA SER A 146 -5.46 2.52 -4.59
C SER A 146 -6.32 2.84 -5.83
N ALA A 147 -7.31 2.01 -6.16
CA ALA A 147 -8.26 2.29 -7.24
C ALA A 147 -9.31 3.34 -6.87
N ILE A 148 -9.82 3.33 -5.63
CA ILE A 148 -10.78 4.35 -5.15
C ILE A 148 -10.14 5.74 -5.16
N LEU A 149 -8.90 5.83 -4.67
CA LEU A 149 -8.14 7.08 -4.51
C LEU A 149 -7.53 7.60 -5.83
N SER A 150 -7.64 6.83 -6.93
CA SER A 150 -7.07 7.22 -8.22
C SER A 150 -7.72 8.51 -8.75
N PRO A 151 -6.98 9.39 -9.45
CA PRO A 151 -7.55 10.60 -10.05
C PRO A 151 -8.73 10.33 -10.98
N GLU A 152 -8.66 9.24 -11.75
CA GLU A 152 -9.71 8.84 -12.68
C GLU A 152 -11.00 8.45 -11.96
N SER A 153 -10.89 7.81 -10.79
CA SER A 153 -12.02 7.51 -9.91
C SER A 153 -12.58 8.79 -9.27
N ARG A 154 -11.71 9.64 -8.73
CA ARG A 154 -12.06 10.91 -8.07
C ARG A 154 -12.71 11.92 -9.02
N ALA A 155 -12.40 11.86 -10.32
CA ALA A 155 -13.04 12.68 -11.36
C ALA A 155 -14.57 12.51 -11.40
N TYR A 156 -15.11 11.43 -10.86
CA TYR A 156 -16.55 11.20 -10.72
C TYR A 156 -17.07 11.53 -9.30
N ALA A 157 -16.58 12.62 -8.70
CA ALA A 157 -16.93 13.07 -7.34
C ALA A 157 -18.43 13.05 -7.03
N ARG A 158 -19.29 13.43 -7.98
CA ARG A 158 -20.76 13.38 -7.80
C ARG A 158 -21.26 11.96 -7.49
N ALA A 159 -20.71 10.93 -8.12
CA ALA A 159 -21.10 9.55 -7.81
C ALA A 159 -20.63 9.13 -6.42
N TRP A 160 -19.46 9.59 -5.98
CA TRP A 160 -18.97 9.37 -4.62
C TRP A 160 -19.83 10.07 -3.57
N HIS A 161 -20.25 11.32 -3.80
CA HIS A 161 -21.21 12.03 -2.93
C HIS A 161 -22.54 11.30 -2.80
N ASP A 162 -23.09 10.78 -3.90
CA ASP A 162 -24.32 9.99 -3.83
C ASP A 162 -24.12 8.66 -3.08
N VAL A 163 -22.95 8.01 -3.20
CA VAL A 163 -22.60 6.81 -2.40
C VAL A 163 -22.57 7.15 -0.91
N ALA A 164 -21.85 8.20 -0.51
CA ALA A 164 -21.79 8.61 0.89
C ALA A 164 -23.16 9.06 1.43
N GLY A 165 -23.94 9.79 0.62
CA GLY A 165 -25.30 10.18 0.94
C GLY A 165 -26.22 8.99 1.19
N ASN A 166 -26.14 7.94 0.35
CA ASN A 166 -26.88 6.69 0.55
C ASN A 166 -26.46 5.94 1.82
N ARG A 167 -25.23 6.18 2.30
CA ARG A 167 -24.68 5.61 3.54
C ARG A 167 -24.88 6.47 4.77
N ASN A 168 -25.38 7.70 4.62
CA ASN A 168 -25.42 8.74 5.67
C ASN A 168 -24.02 9.08 6.23
N THR A 169 -23.03 9.20 5.35
CA THR A 169 -21.62 9.51 5.67
C THR A 169 -21.12 10.70 4.83
N SER A 170 -19.88 11.16 5.07
CA SER A 170 -19.20 12.13 4.20
C SER A 170 -18.18 11.43 3.27
N VAL A 171 -17.79 12.12 2.19
CA VAL A 171 -16.79 11.66 1.19
C VAL A 171 -15.40 12.20 1.51
N ASP A 172 -15.24 12.93 2.62
CA ASP A 172 -14.03 13.74 2.87
C ASP A 172 -12.77 12.87 2.91
N ASP A 173 -12.88 11.66 3.47
CA ASP A 173 -11.86 10.64 3.40
C ASP A 173 -12.46 9.23 3.22
N LEU A 174 -11.59 8.25 2.99
CA LEU A 174 -12.04 6.87 2.84
C LEU A 174 -12.53 6.29 4.17
N VAL A 175 -12.02 6.79 5.31
CA VAL A 175 -12.36 6.31 6.65
C VAL A 175 -13.82 6.66 6.97
N SER A 176 -14.25 7.88 6.68
CA SER A 176 -15.63 8.36 6.80
C SER A 176 -16.56 7.54 5.92
N LEU A 177 -16.13 7.17 4.72
CA LEU A 177 -16.95 6.38 3.78
C LEU A 177 -17.20 4.93 4.25
N VAL A 178 -16.27 4.35 5.01
CA VAL A 178 -16.38 3.01 5.60
C VAL A 178 -16.84 3.01 7.06
N SER A 179 -17.04 4.19 7.66
CA SER A 179 -17.39 4.34 9.09
C SER A 179 -18.72 3.70 9.48
N ILE A 180 -19.65 3.57 8.53
CA ILE A 180 -20.94 2.90 8.73
C ILE A 180 -20.95 1.63 7.86
N PRO A 181 -20.58 0.47 8.43
CA PRO A 181 -20.55 -0.79 7.69
C PRO A 181 -21.95 -1.15 7.19
N GLN A 182 -22.07 -1.41 5.88
CA GLN A 182 -23.30 -1.88 5.26
C GLN A 182 -23.24 -3.39 4.98
N THR A 183 -22.11 -4.02 5.25
CA THR A 183 -21.91 -5.46 5.13
C THR A 183 -21.82 -6.12 6.51
N PRO A 184 -22.50 -7.26 6.73
CA PRO A 184 -22.32 -8.02 7.97
C PRO A 184 -20.88 -8.52 8.03
N ALA A 185 -20.30 -8.53 9.24
CA ALA A 185 -18.98 -9.10 9.48
C ALA A 185 -18.94 -10.55 8.95
N LYS A 186 -18.02 -10.83 8.03
CA LYS A 186 -17.91 -12.14 7.39
C LYS A 186 -16.68 -12.86 7.91
N LYS A 187 -16.92 -13.78 8.84
CA LYS A 187 -15.95 -14.81 9.22
C LYS A 187 -15.48 -15.53 7.97
N GLY A 188 -14.18 -15.49 7.71
CA GLY A 188 -13.58 -16.03 6.51
C GLY A 188 -12.11 -16.36 6.72
N THR A 189 -11.50 -16.99 5.73
CA THR A 189 -10.06 -17.23 5.73
C THR A 189 -9.33 -15.89 5.73
N SER A 190 -8.23 -15.82 6.49
CA SER A 190 -7.31 -14.67 6.48
C SER A 190 -6.95 -14.33 5.04
N LEU A 191 -7.00 -13.03 4.73
CA LEU A 191 -6.53 -12.52 3.45
C LEU A 191 -5.00 -12.47 3.45
N THR A 192 -4.41 -12.52 2.26
CA THR A 192 -2.96 -12.34 2.10
C THR A 192 -2.58 -10.93 2.53
N VAL A 193 -1.63 -10.81 3.45
CA VAL A 193 -1.05 -9.53 3.88
C VAL A 193 -0.48 -8.80 2.67
N ASP A 194 -0.66 -7.49 2.64
CA ASP A 194 -0.10 -6.65 1.60
C ASP A 194 1.45 -6.64 1.61
N PRO A 195 2.11 -7.04 0.52
CA PRO A 195 3.58 -6.98 0.43
C PRO A 195 4.15 -5.57 0.51
N ALA A 196 3.42 -4.53 0.11
CA ALA A 196 3.89 -3.15 0.32
C ALA A 196 3.96 -2.80 1.82
N TRP A 197 2.98 -3.21 2.62
CA TRP A 197 3.04 -3.06 4.08
C TRP A 197 4.26 -3.78 4.69
N ILE A 198 4.59 -4.99 4.21
CA ILE A 198 5.78 -5.72 4.66
C ILE A 198 7.06 -4.94 4.33
N MET A 199 7.16 -4.41 3.10
CA MET A 199 8.30 -3.60 2.69
C MET A 199 8.43 -2.29 3.50
N GLU A 200 7.30 -1.63 3.81
CA GLU A 200 7.27 -0.46 4.69
C GLU A 200 7.82 -0.81 6.08
N ARG A 201 7.38 -1.92 6.67
CA ARG A 201 7.91 -2.40 7.97
C ARG A 201 9.39 -2.75 7.91
N MET A 202 9.85 -3.39 6.83
CA MET A 202 11.28 -3.66 6.61
C MET A 202 12.08 -2.36 6.57
N LEU A 203 11.63 -1.36 5.82
CA LEU A 203 12.28 -0.05 5.75
C LEU A 203 12.36 0.63 7.11
N GLU A 204 11.27 0.63 7.88
CA GLU A 204 11.28 1.18 9.24
C GLU A 204 12.34 0.51 10.12
N ILE A 205 12.42 -0.82 10.10
CA ILE A 205 13.41 -1.57 10.89
C ILE A 205 14.84 -1.29 10.40
N ILE A 206 15.06 -1.27 9.08
CA ILE A 206 16.36 -0.99 8.46
C ILE A 206 16.89 0.39 8.88
N THR A 207 16.02 1.40 8.98
CA THR A 207 16.41 2.76 9.38
C THR A 207 16.82 2.87 10.85
N LEU A 208 16.57 1.86 11.69
CA LEU A 208 17.04 1.86 13.07
C LEU A 208 18.56 1.72 13.12
N PRO A 209 19.23 2.39 14.08
CA PRO A 209 20.68 2.29 14.21
C PRO A 209 21.10 0.88 14.66
N ASP A 210 22.14 0.32 14.02
CA ASP A 210 22.72 -0.98 14.41
C ASP A 210 23.45 -0.92 15.74
N VAL A 211 23.90 0.26 16.13
CA VAL A 211 24.67 0.52 17.33
C VAL A 211 24.01 1.66 18.10
N ILE A 212 23.71 1.41 19.36
CA ILE A 212 23.23 2.42 20.30
C ILE A 212 24.43 2.90 21.10
N GLU A 213 24.79 4.17 20.93
CA GLU A 213 25.80 4.81 21.76
C GLU A 213 25.18 5.12 23.13
N ARG A 214 25.76 4.57 24.20
CA ARG A 214 25.47 5.03 25.57
C ARG A 214 26.54 6.01 26.04
N GLU A 215 26.18 6.83 27.03
CA GLU A 215 27.12 7.73 27.71
C GLU A 215 28.40 6.95 28.10
N GLU A 216 29.56 7.60 27.92
CA GLU A 216 30.91 7.05 28.16
C GLU A 216 31.43 6.01 27.15
N SER A 217 31.21 6.23 25.84
CA SER A 217 31.96 5.54 24.76
C SER A 217 31.65 4.03 24.60
N GLN A 218 30.57 3.55 25.19
CA GLN A 218 30.12 2.16 25.03
C GLN A 218 29.14 2.07 23.85
N SER A 219 29.61 1.49 22.75
CA SER A 219 28.77 1.09 21.62
C SER A 219 28.11 -0.25 21.90
N LEU A 220 26.79 -0.29 22.01
CA LEU A 220 26.02 -1.53 22.18
C LEU A 220 25.36 -1.92 20.86
N ILE A 221 25.46 -3.19 20.49
CA ILE A 221 24.75 -3.73 19.32
C ILE A 221 23.26 -3.71 19.60
N ASN A 222 22.47 -3.18 18.66
CA ASN A 222 21.03 -3.17 18.72
C ASN A 222 20.46 -4.57 18.41
N LEU A 223 20.37 -5.40 19.46
CA LEU A 223 19.81 -6.74 19.35
C LEU A 223 18.30 -6.73 19.07
N GLU A 224 17.60 -5.64 19.35
CA GLU A 224 16.18 -5.50 19.04
C GLU A 224 15.98 -5.38 17.52
N LYS A 225 16.76 -4.55 16.83
CA LYS A 225 16.77 -4.47 15.36
C LYS A 225 16.97 -5.86 14.74
N ARG A 226 17.97 -6.61 15.24
CA ARG A 226 18.27 -7.99 14.80
C ARG A 226 17.18 -9.01 15.09
N ARG A 227 16.30 -8.74 16.05
CA ARG A 227 15.17 -9.62 16.38
C ARG A 227 13.96 -9.37 15.48
N PHE A 228 13.84 -8.16 14.95
CA PHE A 228 12.73 -7.75 14.07
C PHE A 228 12.99 -8.04 12.59
N LEU A 229 14.25 -8.04 12.15
CA LEU A 229 14.68 -8.55 10.84
C LEU A 229 14.74 -10.08 10.82
#